data_AF-A0A9Q1BBT1-F1
#
_entry.id   AF-A0A9Q1BBT1-F1
#
_cell.length_a   1.000
_cell.length_b   1.000
_cell.length_c   1.000
_cell.angle_alpha   90.00
_cell.angle_beta   90.00
_cell.angle_gamma   90.00
#
_symmetry.space_group_name_H-M   'P 1'
#
loop_
_entity.id
_entity.type
_entity.pdbx_description
1 polymer ?
#
loop_
_entity_poly.entity_id
_entity_poly.type
_entity_poly.pdbx_seq_one_letter_code
_entity_poly.pdbx_strand_id
1 'polypeptide(L)'
;MKFEVYLTLSKAITTRILFATHNILTIMQVAELKKNPKFYFLGLTLIALVFETIFTMIKNKGQEWKWFSPSVFIFLAGSVPSIWFLELTLMQQEYVDQDDTPLNINNAGDRLEITEQVLVLVLIIGRWILPKGQISRDELSQLLLVYIGMAADILETFDVLEIKEVQTNSSLVLVILSLWTWSLLQFTIVMTAKKKRLTKAERLELLRQAERKERIFNRALFKRFHGIVGLAVTNKRLLNEGVRFLKPHPQVVIPVRPEDEINEEEELEPKCVCLESEVWAIVTTMLLQDGPFLILRLILIFHFNVVSQFNIFFVCKNSLVLCLQTYRLIVLQIEKKTKVKAESDNVQDMWAKGVQGNPYAIPRETSKDPYTGMVINDVAFSSELRLCLHKKKQ
;
A
#
# COMPACT_ATOMS: atom_id res chain seq x y z
N MET A 1 -17.65 18.29 2.32
CA MET A 1 -17.13 18.20 0.93
C MET A 1 -15.99 19.19 0.65
N LYS A 2 -16.16 20.51 0.86
CA LYS A 2 -15.09 21.49 0.61
C LYS A 2 -13.84 21.27 1.48
N PHE A 3 -14.00 21.00 2.78
CA PHE A 3 -12.88 20.81 3.73
C PHE A 3 -11.94 19.66 3.35
N GLU A 4 -12.47 18.48 3.01
CA GLU A 4 -11.67 17.32 2.60
C GLU A 4 -10.85 17.57 1.33
N VAL A 5 -11.42 18.32 0.38
CA VAL A 5 -10.71 18.71 -0.85
C VAL A 5 -9.57 19.67 -0.53
N TYR A 6 -9.79 20.67 0.33
CA TYR A 6 -8.73 21.58 0.77
C TYR A 6 -7.61 20.86 1.54
N LEU A 7 -7.95 19.89 2.39
CA LEU A 7 -6.97 19.09 3.11
C LEU A 7 -6.13 18.19 2.18
N THR A 8 -6.76 17.63 1.16
CA THR A 8 -6.07 16.81 0.14
C THR A 8 -5.11 17.68 -0.68
N LEU A 9 -5.57 18.85 -1.10
CA LEU A 9 -4.78 19.85 -1.81
C LEU A 9 -3.60 20.34 -0.98
N SER A 10 -3.81 20.67 0.30
CA SER A 10 -2.75 21.17 1.17
C SER A 10 -1.66 20.12 1.35
N LYS A 11 -2.03 18.86 1.63
CA LYS A 11 -1.10 17.73 1.69
C LYS A 11 -0.30 17.56 0.40
N ALA A 12 -0.97 17.62 -0.76
CA ALA A 12 -0.31 17.53 -2.06
C ALA A 12 0.77 18.61 -2.19
N ILE A 13 0.41 19.87 -1.97
CA ILE A 13 1.33 21.02 -2.10
C ILE A 13 2.48 20.92 -1.09
N THR A 14 2.20 20.63 0.18
CA THR A 14 3.21 20.50 1.23
C THR A 14 4.28 19.47 0.87
N THR A 15 3.88 18.29 0.37
CA THR A 15 4.85 17.29 -0.06
C THR A 15 5.74 17.75 -1.22
N ARG A 16 5.19 18.47 -2.20
CA ARG A 16 6.01 18.98 -3.32
C ARG A 16 6.95 20.10 -2.92
N ILE A 17 6.52 20.97 -2.00
CA ILE A 17 7.40 22.00 -1.43
C ILE A 17 8.55 21.34 -0.68
N LEU A 18 8.28 20.29 0.10
CA LEU A 18 9.32 19.51 0.79
C LEU A 18 10.36 18.93 -0.20
N PHE A 19 9.90 18.25 -1.25
CA PHE A 19 10.78 17.69 -2.29
C PHE A 19 11.56 18.76 -3.05
N ALA A 20 10.90 19.85 -3.44
CA ALA A 20 11.54 20.96 -4.12
C ALA A 20 12.63 21.60 -3.25
N THR A 21 12.37 21.76 -1.95
CA THR A 21 13.31 22.38 -1.01
C THR A 21 14.59 21.55 -0.88
N HIS A 22 14.47 20.24 -0.68
CA HIS A 22 15.63 19.35 -0.63
C HIS A 22 16.39 19.32 -1.96
N ASN A 23 15.70 19.28 -3.11
CA ASN A 23 16.35 19.36 -4.42
C ASN A 23 17.08 20.70 -4.65
N ILE A 24 16.51 21.83 -4.23
CA ILE A 24 17.19 23.13 -4.33
C ILE A 24 18.46 23.12 -3.49
N LEU A 25 18.39 22.67 -2.24
CA LEU A 25 19.56 22.62 -1.34
C LEU A 25 20.66 21.72 -1.88
N THR A 26 20.33 20.54 -2.38
CA THR A 26 21.32 19.60 -2.95
C THR A 26 21.94 20.13 -4.25
N ILE A 27 21.16 20.73 -5.14
CA ILE A 27 21.69 21.35 -6.36
C ILE A 27 22.60 22.53 -6.04
N MET A 28 22.24 23.35 -5.04
CA MET A 28 23.09 24.45 -4.57
C MET A 28 24.41 23.93 -4.03
N GLN A 29 24.40 22.87 -3.22
CA GLN A 29 25.62 22.24 -2.72
C GLN A 29 26.52 21.75 -3.86
N VAL A 30 25.97 21.07 -4.87
CA VAL A 30 26.74 20.61 -6.05
C VAL A 30 27.36 21.80 -6.79
N ALA A 31 26.59 22.86 -7.01
CA ALA A 31 27.06 24.05 -7.72
C ALA A 31 28.18 24.77 -6.96
N GLU A 32 28.08 24.86 -5.63
CA GLU A 32 29.11 25.42 -4.75
C GLU A 32 30.41 24.59 -4.79
N LEU A 33 30.30 23.26 -4.69
CA LEU A 33 31.45 22.36 -4.63
C LEU A 33 32.19 22.27 -5.99
N LYS A 34 31.45 22.09 -7.09
CA LYS A 34 32.05 21.95 -8.44
C LYS A 34 32.48 23.29 -9.06
N LYS A 35 31.99 24.43 -8.56
CA LYS A 35 32.22 25.78 -9.11
C LYS A 35 31.97 25.89 -10.62
N ASN A 36 31.06 25.08 -11.17
CA ASN A 36 30.77 25.01 -12.60
C ASN A 36 29.27 25.20 -12.85
N PRO A 37 28.88 26.22 -13.64
CA PRO A 37 27.47 26.55 -13.85
C PRO A 37 26.68 25.48 -14.61
N LYS A 38 27.34 24.51 -15.27
CA LYS A 38 26.65 23.46 -16.00
C LYS A 38 25.74 22.64 -15.10
N PHE A 39 26.11 22.38 -13.85
CA PHE A 39 25.35 21.52 -12.93
C PHE A 39 23.97 22.06 -12.54
N TYR A 40 23.67 23.34 -12.80
CA TYR A 40 22.31 23.88 -12.67
C TYR A 40 21.29 23.20 -13.61
N PHE A 41 21.73 22.41 -14.61
CA PHE A 41 20.83 21.59 -15.43
C PHE A 41 19.96 20.65 -14.58
N LEU A 42 20.45 20.20 -13.42
CA LEU A 42 19.70 19.38 -12.47
C LEU A 42 18.42 20.08 -12.00
N GLY A 43 18.37 21.42 -12.05
CA GLY A 43 17.18 22.22 -11.79
C GLY A 43 16.03 21.98 -12.77
N LEU A 44 16.26 21.32 -13.91
CA LEU A 44 15.18 20.86 -14.79
C LEU A 44 14.18 19.94 -14.06
N THR A 45 14.65 19.19 -13.06
CA THR A 45 13.79 18.32 -12.24
C THR A 45 12.82 19.12 -11.37
N LEU A 46 13.16 20.34 -10.95
CA LEU A 46 12.25 21.25 -10.25
C LEU A 46 11.14 21.73 -11.18
N ILE A 47 11.49 22.05 -12.43
CA ILE A 47 10.52 22.43 -13.46
C ILE A 47 9.58 21.25 -13.74
N ALA A 48 10.13 20.04 -13.90
CA ALA A 48 9.34 18.82 -14.07
C ALA A 48 8.40 18.55 -12.87
N LEU A 49 8.84 18.84 -11.65
CA LEU A 49 8.02 18.70 -10.44
C LEU A 49 6.86 19.70 -10.42
N VAL A 50 7.07 20.94 -10.88
CA VAL A 50 5.99 21.93 -11.04
C VAL A 50 4.98 21.46 -12.07
N PHE A 51 5.43 20.96 -13.23
CA PHE A 51 4.54 20.42 -14.25
C PHE A 51 3.77 19.20 -13.75
N GLU A 52 4.42 18.26 -13.07
CA GLU A 52 3.76 17.12 -12.42
C GLU A 52 2.71 17.58 -11.42
N THR A 53 3.03 18.59 -10.60
CA THR A 53 2.08 19.14 -9.63
C THR A 53 0.84 19.67 -10.32
N ILE A 54 1.00 20.50 -11.35
CA ILE A 54 -0.12 21.06 -12.11
C ILE A 54 -0.96 19.92 -12.73
N PHE A 55 -0.30 18.94 -13.35
CA PHE A 55 -0.97 17.80 -13.96
C PHE A 55 -1.77 16.98 -12.94
N THR A 56 -1.17 16.65 -11.81
CA THR A 56 -1.80 15.89 -10.73
C THR A 56 -2.96 16.66 -10.09
N MET A 57 -2.84 17.98 -9.97
CA MET A 57 -3.92 18.82 -9.48
C MET A 57 -5.12 18.84 -10.42
N ILE A 58 -4.89 18.97 -11.73
CA ILE A 58 -5.96 19.02 -12.74
C ILE A 58 -6.62 17.65 -12.92
N LYS A 59 -5.81 16.60 -13.14
CA LYS A 59 -6.33 15.29 -13.55
C LYS A 59 -6.79 14.43 -12.38
N ASN A 60 -6.09 14.49 -11.24
CA ASN A 60 -6.30 13.57 -10.13
C ASN A 60 -6.82 14.28 -8.86
N LYS A 61 -7.26 15.54 -8.98
CA LYS A 61 -7.74 16.37 -7.86
C LYS A 61 -6.75 16.41 -6.68
N GLY A 62 -5.45 16.35 -6.98
CA GLY A 62 -4.37 16.34 -6.01
C GLY A 62 -4.06 14.98 -5.38
N GLN A 63 -4.76 13.89 -5.73
CA GLN A 63 -4.42 12.55 -5.26
C GLN A 63 -3.22 11.98 -6.04
N GLU A 64 -2.47 11.08 -5.41
CA GLU A 64 -1.41 10.33 -6.09
C GLU A 64 -1.94 9.16 -6.91
N TRP A 65 -1.11 8.68 -7.85
CA TRP A 65 -1.45 7.48 -8.61
C TRP A 65 -1.32 6.24 -7.72
N LYS A 66 -2.13 5.22 -8.02
CA LYS A 66 -2.27 4.05 -7.13
C LYS A 66 -1.04 3.14 -7.10
N TRP A 67 -0.28 3.06 -8.20
CA TRP A 67 0.79 2.08 -8.40
C TRP A 67 2.18 2.69 -8.50
N PHE A 68 2.25 3.98 -8.84
CA PHE A 68 3.48 4.69 -9.11
C PHE A 68 3.37 6.10 -8.53
N SER A 69 4.48 6.70 -8.12
CA SER A 69 4.50 8.06 -7.57
C SER A 69 5.37 8.95 -8.43
N PRO A 70 4.78 9.66 -9.41
CA PRO A 70 5.51 10.57 -10.29
C PRO A 70 6.31 11.62 -9.51
N SER A 71 5.72 12.18 -8.45
CA SER A 71 6.35 13.18 -7.59
C SER A 71 7.65 12.68 -6.94
N VAL A 72 7.65 11.47 -6.38
CA VAL A 72 8.83 10.85 -5.76
C VAL A 72 9.87 10.47 -6.81
N PHE A 73 9.44 9.97 -7.97
CA PHE A 73 10.35 9.62 -9.05
C PHE A 73 11.10 10.85 -9.59
N ILE A 74 10.39 11.95 -9.83
CA ILE A 74 11.00 13.22 -10.26
C ILE A 74 11.92 13.79 -9.17
N PHE A 75 11.51 13.68 -7.90
CA PHE A 75 12.35 14.06 -6.77
C PHE A 75 13.68 13.30 -6.78
N LEU A 76 13.64 11.96 -6.85
CA LEU A 76 14.84 11.12 -6.92
C LEU A 76 15.69 11.41 -8.14
N ALA A 77 15.08 11.66 -9.30
CA ALA A 77 15.79 12.03 -10.53
C ALA A 77 16.59 13.34 -10.39
N GLY A 78 16.24 14.20 -9.43
CA GLY A 78 17.02 15.39 -9.08
C GLY A 78 18.04 15.13 -7.98
N SER A 79 17.61 14.55 -6.86
CA SER A 79 18.46 14.40 -5.67
C SER A 79 19.56 13.37 -5.86
N VAL A 80 19.25 12.22 -6.48
CA VAL A 80 20.20 11.10 -6.60
C VAL A 80 21.40 11.49 -7.46
N PRO A 81 21.25 12.03 -8.68
CA PRO A 81 22.41 12.50 -9.45
C PRO A 81 23.19 13.62 -8.74
N SER A 82 22.50 14.46 -7.96
CA SER A 82 23.16 15.51 -7.18
C SER A 82 24.10 14.90 -6.13
N ILE A 83 23.62 13.91 -5.37
CA ILE A 83 24.42 13.19 -4.37
C ILE A 83 25.56 12.41 -5.02
N TRP A 84 25.33 11.74 -6.16
CA TRP A 84 26.41 11.10 -6.91
C TRP A 84 27.52 12.08 -7.28
N PHE A 85 27.17 13.28 -7.73
CA PHE A 85 28.17 14.28 -8.06
C PHE A 85 28.93 14.76 -6.83
N LEU A 86 28.28 14.91 -5.67
CA LEU A 86 28.94 15.27 -4.42
C LEU A 86 29.94 14.17 -4.01
N GLU A 87 29.46 12.92 -3.92
CA GLU A 87 30.24 11.76 -3.49
C GLU A 87 31.49 11.57 -4.37
N LEU A 88 31.29 11.49 -5.69
CA LEU A 88 32.39 11.31 -6.63
C LEU A 88 33.37 12.49 -6.62
N THR A 89 32.92 13.70 -6.26
CA THR A 89 33.82 14.87 -6.15
C THR A 89 34.67 14.79 -4.90
N LEU A 90 34.07 14.47 -3.76
CA LEU A 90 34.77 14.37 -2.48
C LEU A 90 35.79 13.23 -2.52
N MET A 91 35.41 12.06 -3.04
CA MET A 91 36.34 10.95 -3.23
C MET A 91 37.50 11.29 -4.17
N GLN A 92 37.24 12.04 -5.25
CA GLN A 92 38.31 12.46 -6.17
C GLN A 92 39.26 13.47 -5.50
N GLN A 93 38.75 14.36 -4.65
CA GLN A 93 39.56 15.35 -3.93
C GLN A 93 40.42 14.70 -2.85
N GLU A 94 39.87 13.78 -2.05
CA GLU A 94 40.63 13.03 -1.03
C GLU A 94 41.78 12.21 -1.63
N TYR A 95 41.61 11.70 -2.85
CA TYR A 95 42.68 10.99 -3.54
C TYR A 95 43.84 11.91 -3.98
N VAL A 96 43.55 13.16 -4.32
CA VAL A 96 44.55 14.12 -4.84
C VAL A 96 45.31 14.83 -3.70
N ASP A 97 44.63 15.12 -2.60
CA ASP A 97 45.15 15.92 -1.48
C ASP A 97 45.72 15.06 -0.34
N GLN A 98 46.64 14.15 -0.66
CA GLN A 98 47.35 13.36 0.36
C GLN A 98 48.43 14.16 1.12
N ASP A 99 48.78 15.36 0.66
CA ASP A 99 49.70 16.33 1.29
C ASP A 99 48.97 17.69 1.45
N ASP A 100 48.56 18.00 2.68
CA ASP A 100 48.06 19.30 3.18
C ASP A 100 46.84 19.96 2.47
N THR A 101 45.60 19.70 2.93
CA THR A 101 44.44 20.64 2.77
C THR A 101 43.32 20.48 3.83
N PRO A 102 42.46 21.51 4.00
CA PRO A 102 42.00 22.00 5.30
C PRO A 102 40.52 21.73 5.61
N LEU A 103 40.08 22.08 6.83
CA LEU A 103 38.71 22.17 7.39
C LEU A 103 37.49 22.20 6.44
N ASN A 104 37.59 22.76 5.23
CA ASN A 104 36.51 22.90 4.28
C ASN A 104 36.06 21.57 3.62
N ILE A 105 36.96 20.60 3.46
CA ILE A 105 36.61 19.27 2.90
C ILE A 105 35.82 18.45 3.94
N ASN A 106 36.27 18.42 5.19
CA ASN A 106 35.54 17.73 6.27
C ASN A 106 34.13 18.30 6.45
N ASN A 107 34.00 19.64 6.44
CA ASN A 107 32.68 20.27 6.49
C ASN A 107 31.80 19.92 5.28
N ALA A 108 32.38 19.61 4.11
CA ALA A 108 31.62 19.19 2.93
C ALA A 108 31.20 17.72 3.01
N GLY A 109 32.06 16.84 3.55
CA GLY A 109 31.75 15.45 3.88
C GLY A 109 30.61 15.35 4.88
N ASP A 110 30.71 16.05 6.02
CA ASP A 110 29.65 16.08 7.03
C ASP A 110 28.31 16.57 6.44
N ARG A 111 28.35 17.57 5.55
CA ARG A 111 27.15 18.07 4.85
C ARG A 111 26.57 17.04 3.88
N LEU A 112 27.40 16.21 3.27
CA LEU A 112 26.98 15.16 2.36
C LEU A 112 26.27 14.04 3.12
N GLU A 113 26.88 13.54 4.20
CA GLU A 113 26.27 12.51 5.07
C GLU A 113 24.90 12.97 5.59
N ILE A 114 24.80 14.23 6.06
CA ILE A 114 23.52 14.82 6.48
C ILE A 114 22.54 14.87 5.30
N THR A 115 23.01 15.25 4.12
CA THR A 115 22.17 15.35 2.92
C THR A 115 21.58 13.99 2.53
N GLU A 116 22.36 12.92 2.63
CA GLU A 116 21.94 11.55 2.33
C GLU A 116 20.91 11.02 3.33
N GLN A 117 21.17 11.21 4.63
CA GLN A 117 20.21 10.86 5.68
C GLN A 117 18.91 11.66 5.55
N VAL A 118 19.01 12.96 5.24
CA VAL A 118 17.84 13.83 5.02
C VAL A 118 17.07 13.41 3.77
N LEU A 119 17.73 12.94 2.69
CA LEU A 119 17.03 12.42 1.50
C LEU A 119 16.09 11.28 1.90
N VAL A 120 16.60 10.30 2.64
CA VAL A 120 15.81 9.12 3.05
C VAL A 120 14.68 9.54 4.00
N LEU A 121 14.94 10.47 4.93
CA LEU A 121 13.92 11.02 5.82
C LEU A 121 12.81 11.76 5.04
N VAL A 122 13.20 12.57 4.05
CA VAL A 122 12.27 13.29 3.17
C VAL A 122 11.42 12.31 2.37
N LEU A 123 11.95 11.17 1.94
CA LEU A 123 11.16 10.11 1.29
C LEU A 123 10.11 9.54 2.23
N ILE A 124 10.48 9.18 3.47
CA ILE A 124 9.56 8.61 4.46
C ILE A 124 8.45 9.61 4.79
N ILE A 125 8.82 10.85 5.13
CA ILE A 125 7.86 11.91 5.49
C ILE A 125 6.99 12.28 4.28
N GLY A 126 7.58 12.39 3.10
CA GLY A 126 6.85 12.60 1.86
C GLY A 126 5.80 11.52 1.66
N ARG A 127 6.21 10.24 1.75
CA ARG A 127 5.29 9.10 1.62
C ARG A 127 4.22 9.03 2.70
N TRP A 128 4.47 9.61 3.87
CA TRP A 128 3.47 9.72 4.93
C TRP A 128 2.43 10.81 4.65
N ILE A 129 2.87 11.99 4.24
CA ILE A 129 2.01 13.16 4.01
C ILE A 129 1.21 13.02 2.71
N LEU A 130 1.76 12.33 1.71
CA LEU A 130 1.15 12.21 0.38
C LEU A 130 -0.35 11.88 0.48
N PRO A 131 -1.21 12.62 -0.25
CA PRO A 131 -2.64 12.38 -0.25
C PRO A 131 -2.95 11.06 -0.95
N LYS A 132 -3.01 10.01 -0.13
CA LYS A 132 -3.55 8.71 -0.52
C LYS A 132 -5.07 8.79 -0.35
N GLY A 133 -5.79 7.95 -1.10
CA GLY A 133 -7.25 7.84 -0.95
C GLY A 133 -7.68 7.41 0.46
N GLN A 134 -8.88 6.86 0.59
CA GLN A 134 -9.36 6.39 1.90
C GLN A 134 -8.54 5.16 2.35
N ILE A 135 -7.47 5.40 3.11
CA ILE A 135 -6.63 4.39 3.76
C ILE A 135 -6.91 4.43 5.27
N SER A 136 -7.00 3.27 5.92
CA SER A 136 -7.16 3.21 7.38
C SER A 136 -5.93 3.77 8.09
N ARG A 137 -6.11 4.33 9.30
CA ARG A 137 -4.97 4.78 10.13
C ARG A 137 -3.99 3.64 10.42
N ASP A 138 -4.50 2.43 10.58
CA ASP A 138 -3.70 1.22 10.84
C ASP A 138 -2.91 0.77 9.60
N GLU A 139 -3.51 0.91 8.41
CA GLU A 139 -2.83 0.59 7.15
C GLU A 139 -1.74 1.62 6.84
N LEU A 140 -2.01 2.90 7.13
CA LEU A 140 -1.03 3.96 6.99
C LEU A 140 0.17 3.75 7.93
N SER A 141 -0.07 3.36 9.18
CA SER A 141 1.01 3.12 10.15
C SER A 141 1.85 1.88 9.79
N GLN A 142 1.21 0.79 9.34
CA GLN A 142 1.91 -0.39 8.84
C GLN A 142 2.77 -0.07 7.61
N LEU A 143 2.21 0.68 6.66
CA LEU A 143 2.94 1.07 5.46
C LEU A 143 4.13 1.99 5.80
N LEU A 144 3.97 2.89 6.77
CA LEU A 144 5.04 3.74 7.25
C LEU A 144 6.17 2.93 7.91
N LEU A 145 5.82 1.91 8.70
CA LEU A 145 6.79 1.01 9.31
C LEU A 145 7.61 0.24 8.25
N VAL A 146 6.96 -0.20 7.16
CA VAL A 146 7.64 -0.83 6.02
C VAL A 146 8.64 0.14 5.38
N TYR A 147 8.24 1.40 5.14
CA TYR A 147 9.15 2.40 4.59
C TYR A 147 10.34 2.72 5.50
N ILE A 148 10.16 2.71 6.83
CA ILE A 148 11.26 2.90 7.79
C ILE A 148 12.22 1.70 7.75
N GLY A 149 11.70 0.48 7.68
CA GLY A 149 12.53 -0.72 7.56
C GLY A 149 13.37 -0.72 6.27
N MET A 150 12.73 -0.41 5.14
CA MET A 150 13.42 -0.27 3.85
C MET A 150 14.50 0.82 3.89
N ALA A 151 14.18 1.98 4.47
CA ALA A 151 15.14 3.07 4.64
C ALA A 151 16.36 2.64 5.45
N ALA A 152 16.16 1.92 6.55
CA ALA A 152 17.25 1.43 7.39
C ALA A 152 18.16 0.48 6.61
N ASP A 153 17.61 -0.47 5.87
CA ASP A 153 18.39 -1.41 5.06
C ASP A 153 19.17 -0.71 3.92
N ILE A 154 18.59 0.35 3.34
CA ILE A 154 19.24 1.16 2.29
C ILE A 154 20.42 1.95 2.87
N LEU A 155 20.21 2.67 3.98
CA LEU A 155 21.27 3.42 4.66
C LEU A 155 22.40 2.49 5.09
N GLU A 156 22.07 1.36 5.71
CA GLU A 156 23.04 0.36 6.15
C GLU A 156 23.87 -0.25 5.01
N THR A 157 23.31 -0.31 3.79
CA THR A 157 24.05 -0.74 2.60
C THR A 157 24.90 0.39 2.02
N PHE A 158 24.44 1.63 2.16
CA PHE A 158 25.15 2.82 1.72
C PHE A 158 26.38 3.11 2.57
N ASP A 159 26.32 2.88 3.90
CA ASP A 159 27.44 3.02 4.86
C ASP A 159 28.70 2.22 4.45
N VAL A 160 28.56 1.24 3.54
CA VAL A 160 29.70 0.53 2.95
C VAL A 160 30.64 1.47 2.19
N LEU A 161 30.15 2.60 1.65
CA LEU A 161 30.96 3.60 0.95
C LEU A 161 31.93 4.33 1.89
N GLU A 162 31.69 4.33 3.20
CA GLU A 162 32.60 4.94 4.19
C GLU A 162 33.87 4.11 4.42
N ILE A 163 33.91 2.87 3.92
CA ILE A 163 35.04 1.97 4.08
C ILE A 163 36.16 2.37 3.12
N LYS A 164 37.34 2.71 3.65
CA LYS A 164 38.50 3.19 2.86
C LYS A 164 38.94 2.21 1.77
N GLU A 165 38.89 0.91 2.05
CA GLU A 165 39.21 -0.16 1.09
C GLU A 165 38.25 -0.15 -0.10
N VAL A 166 37.00 0.25 0.12
CA VAL A 166 35.96 0.37 -0.91
C VAL A 166 36.15 1.64 -1.74
N GLN A 167 36.39 2.78 -1.09
CA GLN A 167 36.60 4.08 -1.74
C GLN A 167 37.76 4.08 -2.74
N THR A 168 38.78 3.26 -2.50
CA THR A 168 39.94 3.12 -3.38
C THR A 168 39.56 2.53 -4.76
N ASN A 169 38.48 1.76 -4.84
CA ASN A 169 38.04 1.14 -6.09
C ASN A 169 36.83 1.87 -6.68
N SER A 170 37.09 2.75 -7.66
CA SER A 170 36.04 3.54 -8.31
C SER A 170 34.96 2.68 -8.99
N SER A 171 35.30 1.48 -9.47
CA SER A 171 34.30 0.57 -10.06
C SER A 171 33.34 0.05 -9.00
N LEU A 172 33.84 -0.28 -7.80
CA LEU A 172 33.03 -0.75 -6.69
C LEU A 172 32.14 0.37 -6.14
N VAL A 173 32.68 1.58 -5.98
CA VAL A 173 31.90 2.77 -5.60
C VAL A 173 30.73 3.00 -6.57
N LEU A 174 30.99 2.97 -7.87
CA LEU A 174 29.93 3.14 -8.88
C LEU A 174 28.88 2.03 -8.82
N VAL A 175 29.27 0.79 -8.54
CA VAL A 175 28.33 -0.32 -8.32
C VAL A 175 27.47 -0.07 -7.08
N ILE A 176 28.06 0.36 -5.96
CA ILE A 176 27.32 0.63 -4.73
C ILE A 176 26.35 1.82 -4.92
N LEU A 177 26.80 2.92 -5.53
CA LEU A 177 25.95 4.06 -5.87
C LEU A 177 24.80 3.68 -6.82
N SER A 178 25.05 2.79 -7.78
CA SER A 178 24.04 2.23 -8.68
C SER A 178 23.01 1.39 -7.93
N LEU A 179 23.46 0.52 -7.03
CA LEU A 179 22.59 -0.31 -6.20
C LEU A 179 21.76 0.51 -5.21
N TRP A 180 22.35 1.53 -4.61
CA TRP A 180 21.65 2.48 -3.76
C TRP A 180 20.55 3.19 -4.55
N THR A 181 20.86 3.74 -5.72
CA THR A 181 19.88 4.37 -6.62
C THR A 181 18.75 3.42 -7.00
N TRP A 182 19.09 2.18 -7.33
CA TRP A 182 18.14 1.13 -7.70
C TRP A 182 17.16 0.80 -6.56
N SER A 183 17.68 0.66 -5.34
CA SER A 183 16.84 0.38 -4.16
C SER A 183 15.90 1.53 -3.80
N LEU A 184 16.31 2.79 -3.99
CA LEU A 184 15.44 3.95 -3.74
C LEU A 184 14.19 3.97 -4.66
N LEU A 185 14.23 3.30 -5.82
CA LEU A 185 13.06 3.19 -6.70
C LEU A 185 11.90 2.44 -6.05
N GLN A 186 12.12 1.65 -5.00
CA GLN A 186 11.03 1.07 -4.22
C GLN A 186 10.13 2.14 -3.60
N PHE A 187 10.69 3.29 -3.23
CA PHE A 187 9.90 4.44 -2.78
C PHE A 187 9.10 5.07 -3.91
N THR A 188 9.17 4.62 -5.16
CA THR A 188 8.32 5.11 -6.27
C THR A 188 7.15 4.17 -6.56
N ILE A 189 7.32 2.87 -6.32
CA ILE A 189 6.34 1.83 -6.59
C ILE A 189 5.44 1.66 -5.36
N VAL A 190 4.13 1.81 -5.54
CA VAL A 190 3.15 1.65 -4.46
C VAL A 190 2.34 0.41 -4.72
N MET A 191 2.66 -0.68 -4.04
CA MET A 191 1.88 -1.90 -4.08
C MET A 191 1.02 -1.98 -2.82
N THR A 192 -0.09 -1.24 -2.80
CA THR A 192 -1.03 -1.34 -1.66
C THR A 192 -1.91 -2.56 -1.87
N ALA A 193 -1.73 -3.58 -1.03
CA ALA A 193 -2.63 -4.72 -1.00
C ALA A 193 -4.06 -4.22 -0.73
N LYS A 194 -4.99 -4.46 -1.65
CA LYS A 194 -6.41 -4.19 -1.38
C LYS A 194 -6.87 -5.13 -0.27
N LYS A 195 -7.54 -4.61 0.76
CA LYS A 195 -8.24 -5.44 1.75
C LYS A 195 -9.19 -6.39 1.03
N LYS A 196 -9.20 -7.66 1.43
CA LYS A 196 -10.17 -8.67 0.95
C LYS A 196 -11.59 -8.08 1.03
N ARG A 197 -12.20 -7.79 -0.12
CA ARG A 197 -13.61 -7.40 -0.16
C ARG A 197 -14.43 -8.65 0.22
N LEU A 198 -15.14 -8.56 1.34
CA LEU A 198 -16.07 -9.61 1.76
C LEU A 198 -17.14 -9.75 0.69
N THR A 199 -17.32 -10.97 0.20
CA THR A 199 -18.41 -11.32 -0.72
C THR A 199 -19.76 -11.02 -0.06
N LYS A 200 -20.83 -10.84 -0.85
CA LYS A 200 -22.19 -10.61 -0.33
C LYS A 200 -22.60 -11.71 0.66
N ALA A 201 -22.21 -12.96 0.40
CA ALA A 201 -22.43 -14.10 1.30
C ALA A 201 -21.63 -13.97 2.62
N GLU A 202 -20.33 -13.67 2.57
CA GLU A 202 -19.51 -13.48 3.77
C GLU A 202 -19.98 -12.26 4.60
N ARG A 203 -20.44 -11.18 3.96
CA ARG A 203 -21.05 -10.03 4.64
C ARG A 203 -22.35 -10.41 5.34
N LEU A 204 -23.20 -11.18 4.68
CA LEU A 204 -24.47 -11.65 5.26
C LEU A 204 -24.22 -12.60 6.42
N GLU A 205 -23.20 -13.45 6.35
CA GLU A 205 -22.78 -14.31 7.47
C GLU A 205 -22.26 -13.49 8.65
N LEU A 206 -21.46 -12.45 8.41
CA LEU A 206 -21.00 -11.56 9.48
C LEU A 206 -22.16 -10.83 10.16
N LEU A 207 -23.15 -10.37 9.39
CA LEU A 207 -24.37 -9.77 9.95
C LEU A 207 -25.17 -10.79 10.77
N ARG A 208 -25.36 -12.02 10.25
CA ARG A 208 -26.01 -13.11 10.99
C ARG A 208 -25.24 -13.47 12.28
N GLN A 209 -23.91 -13.45 12.25
CA GLN A 209 -23.07 -13.69 13.43
C GLN A 209 -23.20 -12.55 14.45
N ALA A 210 -23.25 -11.29 14.00
CA ALA A 210 -23.48 -10.13 14.86
C ALA A 210 -24.85 -10.22 15.55
N GLU A 211 -25.93 -10.53 14.80
CA GLU A 211 -27.26 -10.75 15.37
C GLU A 211 -27.29 -11.92 16.37
N ARG A 212 -26.56 -13.01 16.09
CA ARG A 212 -26.45 -14.15 17.02
C ARG A 212 -25.75 -13.73 18.31
N LYS A 213 -24.64 -12.98 18.21
CA LYS A 213 -23.92 -12.44 19.38
C LYS A 213 -24.81 -11.51 20.20
N GLU A 214 -25.57 -10.64 19.53
CA GLU A 214 -26.54 -9.75 20.19
C GLU A 214 -27.64 -10.54 20.93
N ARG A 215 -28.21 -11.57 20.29
CA ARG A 215 -29.19 -12.47 20.94
C ARG A 215 -28.62 -13.19 22.16
N ILE A 216 -27.37 -13.65 22.10
CA ILE A 216 -26.69 -14.30 23.22
C ILE A 216 -26.41 -13.30 24.34
N PHE A 217 -25.93 -12.09 24.01
CA PHE A 217 -25.71 -11.02 24.96
C PHE A 217 -27.01 -10.62 25.68
N ASN A 218 -28.11 -10.44 24.93
CA ASN A 218 -29.42 -10.12 25.51
C ASN A 218 -29.93 -11.24 26.44
N ARG A 219 -29.72 -12.52 26.09
CA ARG A 219 -30.04 -13.65 26.99
C ARG A 219 -29.15 -13.68 28.24
N ALA A 220 -27.86 -13.37 28.11
CA ALA A 220 -26.92 -13.30 29.23
C ALA A 220 -27.24 -12.12 30.16
N LEU A 221 -27.57 -10.96 29.59
CA LEU A 221 -28.06 -9.78 30.30
C LEU A 221 -29.33 -10.10 31.08
N PHE A 222 -30.32 -10.75 30.44
CA PHE A 222 -31.58 -11.14 31.07
C PHE A 222 -31.38 -12.16 32.21
N LYS A 223 -30.46 -13.12 32.05
CA LYS A 223 -30.09 -14.06 33.12
C LYS A 223 -29.39 -13.38 34.30
N ARG A 224 -28.49 -12.42 34.05
CA ARG A 224 -27.83 -11.63 35.10
C ARG A 224 -28.82 -10.73 35.85
N PHE A 225 -29.76 -10.12 35.13
CA PHE A 225 -30.79 -9.27 35.73
C PHE A 225 -31.91 -10.06 36.40
N HIS A 226 -32.08 -11.35 36.11
CA HIS A 226 -33.06 -12.21 36.80
C HIS A 226 -32.81 -12.31 38.31
N GLY A 227 -31.54 -12.16 38.76
CA GLY A 227 -31.19 -12.07 40.17
C GLY A 227 -31.66 -10.78 40.87
N ILE A 228 -31.92 -9.71 40.11
CA ILE A 228 -32.47 -8.44 40.62
C ILE A 228 -34.00 -8.39 40.42
N VAL A 229 -34.53 -9.08 39.39
CA VAL A 229 -35.98 -9.13 39.10
C VAL A 229 -36.76 -9.98 40.11
N GLY A 230 -36.09 -10.88 40.85
CA GLY A 230 -36.71 -11.66 41.94
C GLY A 230 -37.27 -10.82 43.10
N LEU A 231 -36.83 -9.57 43.26
CA LEU A 231 -37.32 -8.66 44.30
C LEU A 231 -38.32 -7.61 43.80
N ALA A 232 -38.58 -7.53 42.49
CA ALA A 232 -39.45 -6.53 41.90
C ALA A 232 -40.74 -7.14 41.29
N VAL A 233 -41.31 -8.15 41.94
CA VAL A 233 -42.67 -8.63 41.62
C VAL A 233 -43.66 -7.83 42.45
N THR A 234 -43.96 -6.60 42.04
CA THR A 234 -45.20 -5.93 42.47
C THR A 234 -45.69 -4.81 41.57
N ASN A 235 -44.94 -4.40 40.53
CA ASN A 235 -45.44 -3.34 39.66
C ASN A 235 -45.12 -3.58 38.17
N LYS A 236 -46.02 -4.30 37.49
CA LYS A 236 -46.00 -4.55 36.03
C LYS A 236 -45.93 -3.27 35.18
N ARG A 237 -46.22 -2.09 35.75
CA ARG A 237 -46.24 -0.81 35.04
C ARG A 237 -44.86 -0.17 34.86
N LEU A 238 -43.99 -0.24 35.87
CA LEU A 238 -42.65 0.35 35.82
C LEU A 238 -41.68 -0.45 34.93
N LEU A 239 -41.81 -1.78 34.89
CA LEU A 239 -41.01 -2.63 34.00
C LEU A 239 -41.29 -2.32 32.52
N ASN A 240 -42.55 -2.01 32.17
CA ASN A 240 -42.96 -1.67 30.82
C ASN A 240 -42.52 -0.26 30.37
N GLU A 241 -42.08 0.60 31.29
CA GLU A 241 -41.49 1.91 30.97
C GLU A 241 -39.96 1.84 30.90
N GLY A 242 -39.30 1.11 31.81
CA GLY A 242 -37.86 0.88 31.75
C GLY A 242 -37.42 0.07 30.51
N VAL A 243 -38.22 -0.91 30.08
CA VAL A 243 -37.97 -1.71 28.86
C VAL A 243 -38.31 -0.92 27.59
N ARG A 244 -39.05 0.19 27.68
CA ARG A 244 -39.36 1.07 26.54
C ARG A 244 -38.17 1.95 26.15
N PHE A 245 -37.32 2.31 27.11
CA PHE A 245 -36.05 3.01 26.87
C PHE A 245 -34.92 2.12 26.33
N LEU A 246 -35.09 0.79 26.38
CA LEU A 246 -34.14 -0.19 25.85
C LEU A 246 -34.59 -0.81 24.50
N LYS A 247 -35.63 -0.26 23.85
CA LYS A 247 -35.90 -0.58 22.45
C LYS A 247 -34.91 0.19 21.57
N PRO A 248 -34.06 -0.47 20.75
CA PRO A 248 -33.44 0.22 19.64
C PRO A 248 -34.55 0.62 18.65
N HIS A 249 -34.44 1.85 18.13
CA HIS A 249 -35.33 2.44 17.14
C HIS A 249 -35.61 1.49 15.96
N PRO A 250 -36.84 1.52 15.38
CA PRO A 250 -37.13 0.79 14.17
C PRO A 250 -36.24 1.31 13.04
N GLN A 251 -35.53 0.37 12.40
CA GLN A 251 -34.88 0.47 11.09
C GLN A 251 -34.40 1.87 10.68
N VAL A 252 -33.09 2.10 10.76
CA VAL A 252 -32.45 3.01 9.81
C VAL A 252 -32.59 2.34 8.44
N VAL A 253 -33.72 2.55 7.77
CA VAL A 253 -33.79 2.43 6.32
C VAL A 253 -32.91 3.56 5.82
N ILE A 254 -31.68 3.25 5.44
CA ILE A 254 -30.90 4.18 4.62
C ILE A 254 -31.69 4.28 3.32
N PRO A 255 -32.28 5.44 2.98
CA PRO A 255 -32.86 5.59 1.66
C PRO A 255 -31.69 5.56 0.69
N VAL A 256 -31.57 4.47 -0.08
CA VAL A 256 -30.71 4.46 -1.26
C VAL A 256 -31.28 5.54 -2.17
N ARG A 257 -30.49 6.59 -2.39
CA ARG A 257 -30.91 7.69 -3.26
C ARG A 257 -30.98 7.09 -4.67
N PRO A 258 -31.97 7.42 -5.51
CA PRO A 258 -32.07 6.87 -6.87
C PRO A 258 -30.86 7.16 -7.76
N GLU A 259 -30.02 8.13 -7.35
CA GLU A 259 -28.75 8.47 -7.98
C GLU A 259 -27.63 7.43 -7.72
N ASP A 260 -27.87 6.44 -6.85
CA ASP A 260 -27.00 5.29 -6.58
C ASP A 260 -27.34 4.04 -7.44
N GLU A 261 -28.09 4.20 -8.54
CA GLU A 261 -28.07 3.22 -9.65
C GLU A 261 -26.69 3.22 -10.31
N ILE A 262 -25.70 2.74 -9.56
CA ILE A 262 -24.41 2.33 -10.08
C ILE A 262 -24.69 1.08 -10.90
N ASN A 263 -24.49 1.18 -12.22
CA ASN A 263 -24.56 0.08 -13.19
C ASN A 263 -24.22 -1.27 -12.54
N GLU A 264 -25.20 -2.19 -12.53
CA GLU A 264 -25.17 -3.53 -11.92
C GLU A 264 -24.12 -4.49 -12.53
N GLU A 265 -23.14 -4.01 -13.30
CA GLU A 265 -22.12 -4.82 -13.97
C GLU A 265 -20.76 -4.88 -13.24
N GLU A 266 -20.57 -4.20 -12.09
CA GLU A 266 -19.29 -4.18 -11.38
C GLU A 266 -19.31 -4.93 -10.03
N GLU A 267 -19.79 -6.17 -9.98
CA GLU A 267 -19.78 -6.96 -8.73
C GLU A 267 -19.36 -8.43 -8.90
N LEU A 268 -18.08 -8.66 -9.21
CA LEU A 268 -17.33 -9.84 -8.74
C LEU A 268 -15.80 -9.67 -8.93
N GLU A 269 -15.13 -8.83 -8.14
CA GLU A 269 -13.66 -8.84 -8.14
C GLU A 269 -13.15 -10.19 -7.56
N PRO A 270 -12.40 -11.01 -8.31
CA PRO A 270 -11.97 -12.33 -7.85
C PRO A 270 -10.93 -12.21 -6.72
N LYS A 271 -10.98 -13.16 -5.76
CA LYS A 271 -10.03 -13.31 -4.64
C LYS A 271 -8.55 -13.38 -5.07
N CYS A 272 -8.26 -13.52 -6.37
CA CYS A 272 -6.92 -13.55 -6.96
C CYS A 272 -6.18 -12.20 -6.98
N VAL A 273 -6.87 -11.05 -7.01
CA VAL A 273 -6.20 -9.75 -7.18
C VAL A 273 -5.30 -9.39 -5.99
N CYS A 274 -5.75 -9.68 -4.76
CA CYS A 274 -4.95 -9.44 -3.54
C CYS A 274 -3.68 -10.30 -3.52
N LEU A 275 -3.81 -11.57 -3.91
CA LEU A 275 -2.71 -12.52 -3.95
C LEU A 275 -1.66 -12.11 -4.99
N GLU A 276 -2.09 -11.61 -6.13
CA GLU A 276 -1.18 -11.06 -7.14
C GLU A 276 -0.47 -9.80 -6.64
N SER A 277 -1.18 -8.89 -5.96
CA SER A 277 -0.54 -7.70 -5.39
C SER A 277 0.50 -8.03 -4.31
N GLU A 278 0.27 -9.06 -3.48
CA GLU A 278 1.24 -9.52 -2.48
C GLU A 278 2.45 -10.20 -3.12
N VAL A 279 2.24 -11.04 -4.14
CA VAL A 279 3.32 -11.69 -4.90
C VAL A 279 4.22 -10.65 -5.55
N TRP A 280 3.64 -9.65 -6.22
CA TRP A 280 4.42 -8.60 -6.86
C TRP A 280 5.15 -7.71 -5.85
N ALA A 281 4.57 -7.46 -4.67
CA ALA A 281 5.26 -6.70 -3.62
C ALA A 281 6.52 -7.44 -3.14
N ILE A 282 6.42 -8.76 -2.89
CA ILE A 282 7.56 -9.60 -2.48
C ILE A 282 8.61 -9.68 -3.60
N VAL A 283 8.19 -9.87 -4.85
CA VAL A 283 9.12 -9.91 -5.98
C VAL A 283 9.85 -8.57 -6.12
N THR A 284 9.16 -7.46 -5.92
CA THR A 284 9.76 -6.12 -5.98
C THR A 284 10.81 -5.92 -4.88
N THR A 285 10.57 -6.38 -3.64
CA THR A 285 11.57 -6.28 -2.56
C THR A 285 12.78 -7.16 -2.83
N MET A 286 12.56 -8.39 -3.29
CA MET A 286 13.65 -9.31 -3.65
C MET A 286 14.55 -8.76 -4.76
N LEU A 287 13.97 -8.10 -5.78
CA LEU A 287 14.71 -7.58 -6.94
C LEU A 287 15.35 -6.20 -6.71
N LEU A 288 14.72 -5.33 -5.94
CA LEU A 288 15.21 -3.96 -5.75
C LEU A 288 16.13 -3.82 -4.52
N GLN A 289 16.10 -4.75 -3.57
CA GLN A 289 16.80 -4.58 -2.28
C GLN A 289 17.47 -5.87 -1.80
N ASP A 290 16.70 -6.87 -1.36
CA ASP A 290 17.26 -7.99 -0.58
C ASP A 290 18.30 -8.82 -1.36
N GLY A 291 17.99 -9.16 -2.61
CA GLY A 291 18.89 -9.91 -3.49
C GLY A 291 20.17 -9.13 -3.82
N PRO A 292 20.05 -7.93 -4.42
CA PRO A 292 21.22 -7.13 -4.76
C PRO A 292 22.12 -6.77 -3.56
N PHE A 293 21.54 -6.48 -2.39
CA PHE A 293 22.31 -6.14 -1.19
C PHE A 293 23.08 -7.35 -0.65
N LEU A 294 22.45 -8.54 -0.66
CA LEU A 294 23.16 -9.77 -0.30
C LEU A 294 24.31 -10.05 -1.27
N ILE A 295 24.08 -9.95 -2.58
CA ILE A 295 25.12 -10.18 -3.60
C ILE A 295 26.29 -9.21 -3.40
N LEU A 296 26.02 -7.91 -3.22
CA LEU A 296 27.04 -6.91 -2.94
C LEU A 296 27.87 -7.29 -1.70
N ARG A 297 27.22 -7.62 -0.59
CA ARG A 297 27.94 -7.98 0.64
C ARG A 297 28.75 -9.26 0.50
N LEU A 298 28.25 -10.26 -0.24
CA LEU A 298 29.03 -11.48 -0.54
C LEU A 298 30.27 -11.15 -1.39
N ILE A 299 30.14 -10.25 -2.38
CA ILE A 299 31.28 -9.79 -3.19
C ILE A 299 32.31 -9.07 -2.30
N LEU A 300 31.87 -8.19 -1.40
CA LEU A 300 32.76 -7.48 -0.46
C LEU A 300 33.54 -8.44 0.44
N ILE A 301 32.88 -9.48 0.96
CA ILE A 301 33.52 -10.48 1.83
C ILE A 301 34.46 -11.40 1.06
N PHE A 302 34.01 -11.99 -0.04
CA PHE A 302 34.77 -13.04 -0.73
C PHE A 302 35.80 -12.51 -1.73
N HIS A 303 35.51 -11.40 -2.40
CA HIS A 303 36.40 -10.85 -3.43
C HIS A 303 37.31 -9.76 -2.87
N PHE A 304 36.75 -8.82 -2.11
CA PHE A 304 37.51 -7.70 -1.55
C PHE A 304 38.06 -7.97 -0.14
N ASN A 305 37.74 -9.13 0.47
CA ASN A 305 38.16 -9.52 1.82
C ASN A 305 37.82 -8.47 2.91
N VAL A 306 36.75 -7.68 2.72
CA VAL A 306 36.29 -6.67 3.69
C VAL A 306 35.42 -7.34 4.75
N VAL A 307 36.09 -8.04 5.67
CA VAL A 307 35.45 -8.81 6.73
C VAL A 307 35.33 -7.97 8.00
N SER A 308 34.16 -7.37 8.21
CA SER A 308 33.79 -6.65 9.43
C SER A 308 32.66 -7.38 10.16
N GLN A 309 32.58 -7.23 11.49
CA GLN A 309 31.48 -7.76 12.31
C GLN A 309 30.12 -7.31 11.77
N PHE A 310 30.02 -6.05 11.34
CA PHE A 310 28.80 -5.50 10.73
C PHE A 310 28.49 -6.18 9.40
N ASN A 311 29.48 -6.32 8.51
CA ASN A 311 29.28 -6.99 7.21
C ASN A 311 28.80 -8.44 7.36
N ILE A 312 29.37 -9.21 8.29
CA ILE A 312 28.93 -10.58 8.56
C ILE A 312 27.49 -10.60 9.11
N PHE A 313 27.20 -9.75 10.11
CA PHE A 313 25.87 -9.68 10.70
C PHE A 313 24.80 -9.35 9.65
N PHE A 314 25.06 -8.38 8.78
CA PHE A 314 24.12 -7.97 7.76
C PHE A 314 23.97 -8.97 6.62
N VAL A 315 25.00 -9.74 6.28
CA VAL A 315 24.86 -10.90 5.38
C VAL A 315 23.92 -11.94 5.98
N CYS A 316 24.06 -12.26 7.26
CA CYS A 316 23.17 -13.20 7.95
C CYS A 316 21.73 -12.67 7.99
N LYS A 317 21.54 -11.39 8.34
CA LYS A 317 20.23 -10.72 8.33
C LYS A 317 19.58 -10.80 6.95
N ASN A 318 20.28 -10.34 5.91
CA ASN A 318 19.75 -10.30 4.54
C ASN A 318 19.47 -11.71 3.99
N SER A 319 20.30 -12.69 4.35
CA SER A 319 20.05 -14.10 4.00
C SER A 319 18.77 -14.63 4.67
N LEU A 320 18.56 -14.33 5.95
CA LEU A 320 17.33 -14.73 6.67
C LEU A 320 16.09 -14.06 6.07
N VAL A 321 16.15 -12.76 5.81
CA VAL A 321 15.05 -12.01 5.18
C VAL A 321 14.73 -12.59 3.81
N LEU A 322 15.74 -12.85 2.97
CA LEU A 322 15.56 -13.44 1.64
C LEU A 322 14.95 -14.85 1.71
N CYS A 323 15.41 -15.69 2.65
CA CYS A 323 14.85 -17.01 2.89
C CYS A 323 13.36 -16.93 3.29
N LEU A 324 13.01 -16.02 4.21
CA LEU A 324 11.64 -15.83 4.67
C LEU A 324 10.73 -15.31 3.55
N GLN A 325 11.19 -14.33 2.76
CA GLN A 325 10.43 -13.81 1.63
C GLN A 325 10.24 -14.87 0.54
N THR A 326 11.27 -15.67 0.26
CA THR A 326 11.19 -16.79 -0.68
C THR A 326 10.19 -17.83 -0.20
N TYR A 327 10.22 -18.20 1.08
CA TYR A 327 9.24 -19.11 1.68
C TYR A 327 7.81 -18.57 1.53
N ARG A 328 7.59 -17.28 1.87
CA ARG A 328 6.28 -16.64 1.72
C ARG A 328 5.82 -16.65 0.26
N LEU A 329 6.70 -16.36 -0.68
CA LEU A 329 6.41 -16.41 -2.11
C LEU A 329 5.95 -17.81 -2.52
N ILE A 330 6.66 -18.87 -2.10
CA ILE A 330 6.29 -20.26 -2.38
C ILE A 330 4.90 -20.59 -1.82
N VAL A 331 4.64 -20.24 -0.56
CA VAL A 331 3.33 -20.49 0.09
C VAL A 331 2.21 -19.79 -0.67
N LEU A 332 2.39 -18.53 -1.06
CA LEU A 332 1.38 -17.78 -1.84
C LEU A 332 1.14 -18.40 -3.22
N GLN A 333 2.18 -18.92 -3.88
CA GLN A 333 2.04 -19.62 -5.15
C GLN A 333 1.28 -20.95 -5.00
N ILE A 334 1.52 -21.69 -3.90
CA ILE A 334 0.75 -22.90 -3.58
C ILE A 334 -0.72 -22.54 -3.33
N GLU A 335 -0.99 -21.51 -2.53
CA GLU A 335 -2.37 -21.06 -2.26
C GLU A 335 -3.09 -20.62 -3.55
N LYS A 336 -2.38 -19.94 -4.46
CA LYS A 336 -2.90 -19.56 -5.80
C LYS A 336 -3.33 -20.80 -6.58
N LYS A 337 -2.45 -21.80 -6.68
CA LYS A 337 -2.71 -23.05 -7.42
C LYS A 337 -3.90 -23.81 -6.83
N THR A 338 -3.99 -23.93 -5.51
CA THR A 338 -5.08 -24.62 -4.83
C THR A 338 -6.43 -23.94 -5.09
N LYS A 339 -6.50 -22.61 -5.06
CA LYS A 339 -7.74 -21.87 -5.35
C LYS A 339 -8.18 -22.01 -6.80
N VAL A 340 -7.27 -21.85 -7.75
CA VAL A 340 -7.58 -22.01 -9.19
C VAL A 340 -8.10 -23.42 -9.48
N LYS A 341 -7.51 -24.44 -8.86
CA LYS A 341 -7.98 -25.83 -8.99
C LYS A 341 -9.38 -26.01 -8.41
N ALA A 342 -9.63 -25.53 -7.18
CA ALA A 342 -10.94 -25.63 -6.55
C ALA A 342 -12.05 -24.93 -7.34
N GLU A 343 -11.75 -23.79 -7.96
CA GLU A 343 -12.69 -23.06 -8.81
C GLU A 343 -13.00 -23.83 -10.11
N SER A 344 -11.98 -24.42 -10.74
CA SER A 344 -12.16 -25.30 -11.91
C SER A 344 -13.01 -26.54 -11.58
N ASP A 345 -12.73 -27.20 -10.45
CA ASP A 345 -13.46 -28.40 -10.02
C ASP A 345 -14.93 -28.07 -9.71
N ASN A 346 -15.20 -26.91 -9.09
CA ASN A 346 -16.56 -26.45 -8.77
C ASN A 346 -17.37 -26.13 -10.04
N VAL A 347 -16.77 -25.45 -11.02
CA VAL A 347 -17.42 -25.19 -12.31
C VAL A 347 -17.77 -26.51 -12.98
N GLN A 348 -16.85 -27.47 -13.01
CA GLN A 348 -17.08 -28.78 -13.64
C GLN A 348 -18.18 -29.60 -12.96
N ASP A 349 -18.28 -29.55 -11.62
CA ASP A 349 -19.38 -30.15 -10.85
C ASP A 349 -20.74 -29.48 -11.16
N MET A 350 -20.78 -28.16 -11.35
CA MET A 350 -21.99 -27.45 -11.76
C MET A 350 -22.49 -27.90 -13.15
N TRP A 351 -21.58 -28.05 -14.12
CA TRP A 351 -21.93 -28.58 -15.45
C TRP A 351 -22.40 -30.03 -15.38
N ALA A 352 -21.78 -30.87 -14.54
CA ALA A 352 -22.16 -32.27 -14.35
C ALA A 352 -23.56 -32.43 -13.73
N LYS A 353 -23.99 -31.49 -12.89
CA LYS A 353 -25.32 -31.49 -12.25
C LYS A 353 -26.45 -30.97 -13.14
N GLY A 354 -26.18 -30.64 -14.41
CA GLY A 354 -27.22 -30.23 -15.37
C GLY A 354 -27.86 -28.88 -15.08
N VAL A 355 -27.21 -28.02 -14.28
CA VAL A 355 -27.70 -26.67 -13.97
C VAL A 355 -27.43 -25.77 -15.19
N GLN A 356 -28.31 -25.81 -16.20
CA GLN A 356 -28.35 -24.82 -17.28
C GLN A 356 -28.97 -23.53 -16.76
N GLY A 357 -28.19 -22.79 -15.97
CA GLY A 357 -28.47 -21.41 -15.60
C GLY A 357 -27.19 -20.61 -15.71
N ASN A 358 -27.30 -19.34 -16.11
CA ASN A 358 -26.16 -18.41 -16.16
C ASN A 358 -25.31 -18.60 -14.87
N PRO A 359 -24.00 -18.91 -14.98
CA PRO A 359 -23.15 -19.20 -13.82
C PRO A 359 -23.05 -18.04 -12.80
N TYR A 360 -23.62 -16.87 -13.13
CA TYR A 360 -23.71 -15.69 -12.26
C TYR A 360 -25.11 -15.39 -11.71
N ALA A 361 -26.11 -16.26 -11.94
CA ALA A 361 -27.44 -16.06 -11.39
C ALA A 361 -27.47 -16.34 -9.88
N ILE A 362 -27.70 -15.30 -9.07
CA ILE A 362 -27.95 -15.43 -7.63
C ILE A 362 -29.18 -16.33 -7.43
N PRO A 363 -29.11 -17.40 -6.61
CA PRO A 363 -30.29 -18.19 -6.28
C PRO A 363 -31.32 -17.28 -5.59
N ARG A 364 -32.49 -17.08 -6.21
CA ARG A 364 -33.64 -16.52 -5.49
C ARG A 364 -34.10 -17.60 -4.52
N GLU A 365 -33.82 -17.40 -3.23
CA GLU A 365 -34.43 -18.21 -2.17
C GLU A 365 -35.95 -18.15 -2.34
N THR A 366 -36.57 -19.30 -2.58
CA THR A 366 -38.02 -19.48 -2.45
C THR A 366 -38.37 -19.27 -0.99
N SER A 367 -38.82 -18.05 -0.65
CA SER A 367 -39.44 -17.76 0.64
C SER A 367 -40.73 -18.56 0.75
N LYS A 368 -40.79 -19.50 1.70
CA LYS A 368 -42.05 -20.15 2.11
C LYS A 368 -42.80 -19.19 3.02
N ASP A 369 -44.00 -18.78 2.61
CA ASP A 369 -44.93 -18.02 3.46
C ASP A 369 -45.35 -18.89 4.67
N PRO A 370 -45.20 -18.44 5.93
CA PRO A 370 -45.44 -19.27 7.10
C PRO A 370 -46.90 -19.66 7.37
N TYR A 371 -47.87 -19.22 6.56
CA TYR A 371 -49.29 -19.35 6.89
C TYR A 371 -50.13 -20.23 5.94
N THR A 372 -49.62 -20.65 4.78
CA THR A 372 -50.45 -21.37 3.78
C THR A 372 -49.82 -22.62 3.17
N GLY A 373 -48.52 -22.90 3.36
CA GLY A 373 -47.92 -24.19 2.99
C GLY A 373 -47.96 -24.57 1.50
N MET A 374 -48.30 -23.64 0.59
CA MET A 374 -48.31 -23.88 -0.86
C MET A 374 -46.98 -23.45 -1.51
N VAL A 375 -46.43 -24.31 -2.36
CA VAL A 375 -45.30 -23.99 -3.24
C VAL A 375 -45.84 -23.25 -4.46
N ILE A 376 -45.57 -21.95 -4.56
CA ILE A 376 -45.85 -21.19 -5.78
C ILE A 376 -44.72 -21.51 -6.77
N ASN A 377 -44.98 -22.38 -7.73
CA ASN A 377 -44.16 -22.49 -8.93
C ASN A 377 -44.53 -21.32 -9.86
N ASP A 378 -43.75 -20.24 -9.85
CA ASP A 378 -43.83 -19.20 -10.88
C ASP A 378 -43.27 -19.72 -12.21
N VAL A 379 -44.00 -20.65 -12.83
CA VAL A 379 -43.88 -20.97 -14.26
C VAL A 379 -45.07 -20.33 -14.98
N ALA A 380 -45.17 -19.01 -14.92
CA ALA A 380 -46.15 -18.25 -15.71
C ALA A 380 -45.81 -16.75 -15.78
N PHE A 381 -44.58 -16.36 -16.14
CA PHE A 381 -44.31 -14.95 -16.48
C PHE A 381 -43.22 -14.75 -17.56
N SER A 382 -43.16 -15.64 -18.55
CA SER A 382 -42.23 -15.56 -19.69
C SER A 382 -42.91 -15.59 -21.07
N SER A 383 -44.23 -15.83 -21.14
CA SER A 383 -44.98 -15.90 -22.39
C SER A 383 -45.80 -14.64 -22.72
N GLU A 384 -46.16 -13.78 -21.77
CA GLU A 384 -46.95 -12.56 -22.07
C GLU A 384 -46.14 -11.28 -22.31
N LEU A 385 -44.86 -11.21 -21.93
CA LEU A 385 -44.03 -10.03 -22.20
C LEU A 385 -43.41 -10.02 -23.62
N ARG A 386 -43.48 -11.14 -24.35
CA ARG A 386 -42.93 -11.27 -25.72
C ARG A 386 -43.93 -10.83 -26.81
N LEU A 387 -45.19 -10.59 -26.46
CA LEU A 387 -46.24 -10.14 -27.40
C LEU A 387 -46.50 -8.61 -27.38
N CYS A 388 -45.97 -7.88 -26.40
CA CYS A 388 -46.11 -6.41 -26.32
C CYS A 388 -44.94 -5.60 -26.92
N LEU A 389 -43.83 -6.23 -27.31
CA LEU A 389 -42.66 -5.54 -27.88
C LEU A 389 -42.56 -5.63 -29.42
N HIS A 390 -43.46 -6.35 -30.10
CA HIS A 390 -43.47 -6.45 -31.57
C HIS A 390 -44.43 -5.48 -32.28
N LYS A 391 -45.07 -4.56 -31.55
CA LYS A 391 -46.04 -3.57 -32.11
C LYS A 391 -45.64 -2.10 -31.89
N LYS A 392 -44.33 -1.83 -31.76
CA LYS A 392 -43.79 -0.45 -31.69
C LYS A 392 -42.52 -0.23 -32.54
N LYS A 393 -42.44 -0.96 -33.66
CA LYS A 393 -41.59 -0.66 -34.83
C LYS A 393 -42.34 -1.08 -36.10
N GLN A 394 -43.39 -0.32 -36.42
CA GLN A 394 -43.87 -0.02 -37.76
C GLN A 394 -44.75 1.22 -37.67
#